data_AF-A0A536BFD2-F1
#
_entry.id   AF-A0A536BFD2-F1
#
_cell.length_a   1.000
_cell.length_b   1.000
_cell.length_c   1.000
_cell.angle_alpha   90.00
_cell.angle_beta   90.00
_cell.angle_gamma   90.00
#
_symmetry.space_group_name_H-M   'P 1'
#
loop_
_entity.id
_entity.type
_entity.pdbx_description
1 polymer ?
#
loop_
_entity_poly.entity_id
_entity_poly.type
_entity_poly.pdbx_seq_one_letter_code
_entity_poly.pdbx_strand_id
1 'polypeptide(L)'
;MSDPPVLAAPGDWVMARLRRIDGRGLLVLLSMTVLLLVSVLGALLPDRTLPLTWYVPALDMAMVVTLAVVLMLSSTDAIIRRHGRLLPIAFGSAALGLVWLAHMLTFPGVIPGRFPLVSSQTAPYLFHLGHIGTPCVLTWLLLQRTSPLAYPRRSLGRTIAAASAIAGLGIAAMTALAFILPPLIVDGRFTDLNTVF
;
A
#
# COMPACT_ATOMS: atom_id res chain seq x y z
N MET A 1 -20.04 -14.14 54.95
CA MET A 1 -20.83 -14.16 53.71
C MET A 1 -20.20 -13.16 52.77
N SER A 2 -19.60 -13.64 51.70
CA SER A 2 -18.89 -12.85 50.70
C SER A 2 -19.78 -12.78 49.46
N ASP A 3 -20.29 -11.59 49.15
CA ASP A 3 -21.00 -11.34 47.90
C ASP A 3 -20.05 -11.52 46.71
N PRO A 4 -20.45 -12.20 45.62
CA PRO A 4 -19.60 -12.35 44.46
C PRO A 4 -19.53 -11.02 43.68
N PRO A 5 -18.38 -10.69 43.06
CA PRO A 5 -18.27 -9.48 42.27
C PRO A 5 -19.10 -9.66 41.00
N VAL A 6 -20.07 -8.76 40.82
CA VAL A 6 -20.85 -8.61 39.59
C VAL A 6 -19.88 -8.39 38.43
N LEU A 7 -19.89 -9.33 37.48
CA LEU A 7 -19.18 -9.23 36.21
C LEU A 7 -19.63 -7.95 35.50
N ALA A 8 -18.73 -6.99 35.37
CA ALA A 8 -18.95 -5.79 34.56
C ALA A 8 -19.38 -6.20 33.15
N ALA A 9 -20.42 -5.54 32.63
CA ALA A 9 -20.99 -5.86 31.34
C ALA A 9 -19.93 -5.72 30.22
N PRO A 10 -19.97 -6.57 29.17
CA PRO A 10 -18.97 -6.58 28.10
C PRO A 10 -18.80 -5.24 27.34
N GLY A 11 -19.74 -4.30 27.48
CA GLY A 11 -19.70 -2.97 26.86
C GLY A 11 -18.85 -1.93 27.59
N ASP A 12 -18.60 -2.10 28.89
CA ASP A 12 -17.89 -1.08 29.70
C ASP A 12 -16.40 -0.99 29.34
N TRP A 13 -15.81 -2.10 28.89
CA TRP A 13 -14.40 -2.12 28.51
C TRP A 13 -14.13 -1.37 27.19
N VAL A 14 -15.07 -1.45 26.24
CA VAL A 14 -14.96 -0.72 24.96
C VAL A 14 -15.12 0.79 25.19
N MET A 15 -16.09 1.18 26.01
CA MET A 15 -16.30 2.58 26.40
C MET A 15 -15.15 3.13 27.24
N ALA A 16 -14.59 2.35 28.18
CA ALA A 16 -13.41 2.73 28.93
C ALA A 16 -12.15 2.86 28.05
N ARG A 17 -12.03 2.05 27.00
CA ARG A 17 -10.90 2.10 26.06
C ARG A 17 -11.01 3.28 25.10
N LEU A 18 -12.22 3.65 24.66
CA LEU A 18 -12.49 4.89 23.91
C LEU A 18 -12.19 6.13 24.77
N ARG A 19 -12.51 6.09 26.07
CA ARG A 19 -12.22 7.18 27.01
C ARG A 19 -10.72 7.42 27.27
N ARG A 20 -9.87 6.42 26.97
CA ARG A 20 -8.40 6.51 27.06
C ARG A 20 -7.73 7.03 25.78
N ILE A 21 -8.50 7.32 24.74
CA ILE A 21 -7.96 7.89 23.53
C ILE A 21 -7.68 9.37 23.79
N ASP A 22 -6.40 9.70 24.00
CA ASP A 22 -5.91 11.08 24.08
C ASP A 22 -6.32 11.86 22.81
N GLY A 23 -6.38 13.19 22.86
CA GLY A 23 -6.92 14.04 21.77
C GLY A 23 -6.28 13.79 20.41
N ARG A 24 -5.01 13.33 20.40
CA ARG A 24 -4.29 12.89 19.20
C ARG A 24 -4.86 11.59 18.60
N GLY A 25 -5.22 10.61 19.44
CA GLY A 25 -5.83 9.38 18.98
C GLY A 25 -7.25 9.59 18.45
N LEU A 26 -7.98 10.55 19.02
CA LEU A 26 -9.32 10.92 18.53
C LEU A 26 -9.21 11.55 17.14
N LEU A 27 -8.25 12.47 16.94
CA LEU A 27 -7.98 13.07 15.63
C LEU A 27 -7.61 12.03 14.57
N VAL A 28 -6.77 11.04 14.93
CA VAL A 28 -6.43 9.94 14.02
C VAL A 28 -7.68 9.14 13.66
N LEU A 29 -8.52 8.78 14.64
CA LEU A 29 -9.77 8.04 14.41
C LEU A 29 -10.74 8.81 13.51
N LEU A 30 -10.87 10.12 13.75
CA LEU A 30 -11.75 11.02 13.00
C LEU A 30 -11.25 11.20 11.57
N SER A 31 -9.94 11.37 11.39
CA SER A 31 -9.32 11.43 10.06
C SER A 31 -9.51 10.14 9.25
N MET A 32 -9.34 8.98 9.88
CA MET A 32 -9.62 7.66 9.28
C MET A 32 -11.10 7.52 8.88
N THR A 33 -12.00 7.98 9.74
CA THR A 33 -13.45 7.90 9.50
C THR A 33 -13.88 8.83 8.36
N VAL A 34 -13.32 10.04 8.29
CA VAL A 34 -13.55 10.98 7.19
C VAL A 34 -13.00 10.43 5.88
N LEU A 35 -11.79 9.86 5.88
CA LEU A 35 -11.21 9.23 4.69
C LEU A 35 -12.06 8.04 4.21
N LEU A 36 -12.55 7.20 5.13
CA LEU A 36 -13.45 6.10 4.83
C LEU A 36 -14.77 6.61 4.23
N LEU A 37 -15.36 7.65 4.84
CA LEU A 37 -16.62 8.23 4.40
C LEU A 37 -16.50 8.85 3.00
N VAL A 38 -15.43 9.59 2.72
CA VAL A 38 -15.13 10.15 1.39
C VAL A 38 -14.95 9.03 0.37
N SER A 39 -14.29 7.93 0.75
CA SER A 39 -14.09 6.77 -0.13
C SER A 39 -15.41 6.06 -0.46
N VAL A 40 -16.28 5.88 0.54
CA VAL A 40 -17.62 5.28 0.37
C VAL A 40 -18.54 6.17 -0.45
N LEU A 41 -18.56 7.48 -0.19
CA LEU A 41 -19.33 8.45 -0.97
C LEU A 41 -18.84 8.51 -2.42
N GLY A 42 -17.52 8.51 -2.64
CA GLY A 42 -16.94 8.45 -3.99
C GLY A 42 -17.30 7.18 -4.75
N ALA A 43 -17.42 6.04 -4.06
CA ALA A 43 -17.87 4.79 -4.66
C ALA A 43 -19.38 4.76 -5.00
N LEU A 44 -20.19 5.58 -4.34
CA LEU A 44 -21.64 5.67 -4.52
C LEU A 44 -22.08 6.73 -5.54
N LEU A 45 -21.18 7.57 -6.05
CA LEU A 45 -21.54 8.59 -7.04
C LEU A 45 -21.87 7.92 -8.41
N PRO A 46 -23.03 8.24 -9.03
CA PRO A 46 -23.50 7.55 -10.23
C PRO A 46 -22.77 7.93 -11.53
N ASP A 47 -22.07 9.07 -11.55
CA ASP A 47 -21.48 9.62 -12.76
C ASP A 47 -20.00 9.25 -12.90
N ARG A 48 -19.75 8.07 -13.49
CA ARG A 48 -18.43 7.60 -13.95
C ARG A 48 -17.94 8.29 -15.23
N THR A 49 -18.27 9.56 -15.43
CA THR A 49 -18.13 10.23 -16.74
C THR A 49 -17.24 11.47 -16.73
N LEU A 50 -16.57 11.80 -15.62
CA LEU A 50 -15.44 12.71 -15.66
C LEU A 50 -14.17 11.87 -15.90
N PRO A 51 -13.64 11.81 -17.13
CA PRO A 51 -12.36 11.17 -17.42
C PRO A 51 -11.24 12.06 -16.86
N LEU A 52 -11.12 12.12 -15.54
CA LEU A 52 -9.92 12.61 -14.87
C LEU A 52 -8.86 11.53 -15.04
N THR A 53 -8.25 11.50 -16.23
CA THR A 53 -7.15 10.59 -16.57
C THR A 53 -5.96 10.70 -15.60
N TRP A 54 -5.87 11.81 -14.86
CA TRP A 54 -4.86 12.07 -13.83
C TRP A 54 -5.24 11.61 -12.42
N TYR A 55 -6.51 11.27 -12.14
CA TYR A 55 -6.95 10.95 -10.78
C TYR A 55 -6.21 9.74 -10.19
N VAL A 56 -6.17 8.63 -10.93
CA VAL A 56 -5.48 7.41 -10.48
C VAL A 56 -3.96 7.64 -10.35
N PRO A 57 -3.26 8.24 -11.33
CA PRO A 57 -1.86 8.62 -11.17
C PRO A 57 -1.58 9.54 -9.97
N ALA A 58 -2.47 10.48 -9.67
CA ALA A 58 -2.31 11.38 -8.53
C ALA A 58 -2.44 10.63 -7.19
N LEU A 59 -3.34 9.65 -7.10
CA LEU A 59 -3.44 8.77 -5.94
C LEU A 59 -2.20 7.89 -5.78
N ASP A 60 -1.71 7.29 -6.86
CA ASP A 60 -0.49 6.49 -6.83
C ASP A 60 0.72 7.34 -6.42
N MET A 61 0.82 8.58 -6.92
CA MET A 61 1.84 9.54 -6.49
C MET A 61 1.78 9.79 -4.98
N ALA A 62 0.58 10.05 -4.45
CA ALA A 62 0.42 10.28 -3.02
C ALA A 62 0.85 9.04 -2.20
N MET A 63 0.53 7.84 -2.68
CA MET A 63 0.98 6.58 -2.08
C MET A 63 2.51 6.45 -2.12
N VAL A 64 3.13 6.66 -3.29
CA VAL A 64 4.59 6.59 -3.48
C VAL A 64 5.31 7.59 -2.58
N VAL A 65 4.85 8.84 -2.52
CA VAL A 65 5.41 9.88 -1.65
C VAL A 65 5.29 9.49 -0.18
N THR A 66 4.12 8.98 0.23
CA THR A 66 3.91 8.53 1.61
C THR A 66 4.87 7.40 1.98
N LEU A 67 5.01 6.39 1.11
CA LEU A 67 5.93 5.28 1.31
C LEU A 67 7.39 5.73 1.29
N ALA A 68 7.75 6.73 0.46
CA ALA A 68 9.09 7.31 0.46
C ALA A 68 9.41 8.02 1.78
N VAL A 69 8.45 8.76 2.36
CA VAL A 69 8.59 9.37 3.69
C VAL A 69 8.75 8.30 4.77
N VAL A 70 7.93 7.25 4.74
CA VAL A 70 8.04 6.12 5.69
C VAL A 70 9.38 5.41 5.54
N LEU A 71 9.85 5.19 4.31
CA LEU A 71 11.18 4.63 4.03
C LEU A 71 12.29 5.51 4.61
N MET A 72 12.22 6.83 4.43
CA MET A 72 13.19 7.78 4.96
C MET A 72 13.24 7.74 6.49
N LEU A 73 12.08 7.79 7.16
CA LEU A 73 11.98 7.75 8.61
C LEU A 73 12.48 6.42 9.18
N SER A 74 12.04 5.29 8.62
CA SER A 74 12.46 3.95 9.05
C SER A 74 13.95 3.70 8.83
N SER A 75 14.51 4.17 7.71
CA SER A 75 15.94 4.11 7.41
C SER A 75 16.76 4.94 8.40
N THR A 76 16.30 6.15 8.70
CA THR A 76 16.99 7.06 9.64
C THR A 76 16.99 6.48 11.05
N ASP A 77 15.86 5.94 11.51
CA ASP A 77 15.76 5.27 12.81
C ASP A 77 16.69 4.05 12.90
N ALA A 78 16.72 3.20 11.85
CA ALA A 78 17.59 2.03 11.82
C ALA A 78 19.08 2.39 11.89
N ILE A 79 19.48 3.53 11.28
CA ILE A 79 20.86 4.03 11.31
C ILE A 79 21.20 4.62 12.68
N ILE A 80 20.35 5.50 13.23
CA ILE A 80 20.61 6.21 14.48
C ILE A 80 20.54 5.24 15.67
N ARG A 81 19.48 4.44 15.77
CA ARG A 81 19.26 3.52 16.89
C ARG A 81 20.04 2.20 16.76
N ARG A 82 20.65 1.93 15.60
CA ARG A 82 21.37 0.69 15.28
C ARG A 82 20.56 -0.57 15.64
N HIS A 83 19.27 -0.55 15.36
CA HIS A 83 18.36 -1.64 15.69
C HIS A 83 17.47 -1.99 14.50
N GLY A 84 17.30 -3.28 14.24
CA GLY A 84 16.61 -3.80 13.06
C GLY A 84 15.09 -3.71 13.11
N ARG A 85 14.52 -3.02 14.11
CA ARG A 85 13.07 -2.99 14.33
C ARG A 85 12.29 -2.41 13.16
N LEU A 86 12.81 -1.37 12.51
CA LEU A 86 12.13 -0.72 11.38
C LEU A 86 12.69 -1.15 10.01
N LEU A 87 13.64 -2.09 9.95
CA LEU A 87 14.13 -2.62 8.67
C LEU A 87 13.04 -3.31 7.86
N PRO A 88 12.13 -4.12 8.46
CA PRO A 88 11.00 -4.66 7.72
C PRO A 88 10.15 -3.54 7.11
N ILE A 89 9.87 -2.47 7.86
CA ILE A 89 9.06 -1.35 7.35
C ILE A 89 9.76 -0.65 6.17
N ALA A 90 11.09 -0.47 6.24
CA ALA A 90 11.87 0.02 5.12
C ALA A 90 11.78 -0.90 3.90
N PHE A 91 11.83 -2.23 4.09
CA PHE A 91 11.61 -3.21 3.03
C PHE A 91 10.25 -3.04 2.37
N GLY A 92 9.18 -3.06 3.17
CA GLY A 92 7.81 -2.96 2.66
C GLY A 92 7.55 -1.65 1.94
N SER A 93 8.07 -0.55 2.47
CA SER A 93 7.94 0.78 1.87
C SER A 93 8.66 0.87 0.52
N ALA A 94 9.87 0.33 0.42
CA ALA A 94 10.61 0.30 -0.84
C ALA A 94 9.93 -0.62 -1.87
N ALA A 95 9.53 -1.83 -1.47
CA ALA A 95 8.92 -2.80 -2.38
C ALA A 95 7.56 -2.30 -2.92
N LEU A 96 6.66 -1.89 -2.03
CA LEU A 96 5.34 -1.38 -2.41
C LEU A 96 5.46 -0.05 -3.17
N GLY A 97 6.39 0.83 -2.76
CA GLY A 97 6.63 2.09 -3.44
C GLY A 97 7.02 1.88 -4.91
N LEU A 98 7.86 0.88 -5.20
CA LEU A 98 8.22 0.53 -6.58
C LEU A 98 7.04 -0.05 -7.38
N VAL A 99 6.20 -0.87 -6.76
CA VAL A 99 5.01 -1.43 -7.43
C VAL A 99 4.02 -0.32 -7.80
N TRP A 100 3.71 0.57 -6.86
CA TRP A 100 2.81 1.72 -7.10
C TRP A 100 3.40 2.72 -8.09
N LEU A 101 4.71 2.96 -8.04
CA LEU A 101 5.39 3.78 -9.03
C LEU A 101 5.28 3.14 -10.43
N ALA A 102 5.53 1.84 -10.55
CA ALA A 102 5.38 1.16 -11.84
C ALA A 102 3.93 1.23 -12.34
N HIS A 103 2.95 1.01 -11.48
CA HIS A 103 1.53 1.13 -11.81
C HIS A 103 1.19 2.54 -12.32
N MET A 104 1.57 3.59 -11.60
CA MET A 104 1.38 4.99 -12.00
C MET A 104 1.94 5.28 -13.40
N LEU A 105 3.14 4.78 -13.69
CA LEU A 105 3.81 5.03 -14.96
C LEU A 105 3.05 4.42 -16.15
N THR A 106 2.25 3.36 -15.95
CA THR A 106 1.45 2.73 -17.02
C THR A 106 0.32 3.60 -17.57
N PHE A 107 -0.06 4.67 -16.86
CA PHE A 107 -1.15 5.55 -17.30
C PHE A 107 -0.70 6.51 -18.40
N PRO A 108 -1.55 6.72 -19.42
CA PRO A 108 -1.24 7.62 -20.52
C PRO A 108 -1.11 9.06 -20.02
N GLY A 109 -0.06 9.76 -20.48
CA GLY A 109 0.21 11.16 -20.13
C GLY A 109 1.14 11.36 -18.94
N VAL A 110 1.55 10.30 -18.24
CA VAL A 110 2.51 10.37 -17.12
C VAL A 110 3.96 10.43 -17.63
N ILE A 111 4.35 9.55 -18.56
CA ILE A 111 5.66 9.60 -19.21
C ILE A 111 5.51 10.12 -20.65
N PRO A 112 6.32 11.10 -21.09
CA PRO A 112 6.39 11.47 -22.49
C PRO A 112 7.00 10.33 -23.32
N GLY A 113 6.24 9.76 -24.25
CA GLY A 113 6.70 8.73 -25.19
C GLY A 113 5.98 7.39 -25.05
N ARG A 114 6.25 6.46 -25.98
CA ARG A 114 5.73 5.08 -25.94
C ARG A 114 6.85 4.13 -25.52
N PHE A 115 6.73 3.56 -24.33
CA PHE A 115 7.67 2.55 -23.84
C PHE A 115 6.97 1.19 -23.87
N PRO A 116 7.59 0.15 -24.46
CA PRO A 116 6.95 -1.15 -24.64
C PRO A 116 6.54 -1.80 -23.32
N LEU A 117 7.26 -1.53 -22.22
CA LEU A 117 6.98 -2.07 -20.89
C LEU A 117 5.96 -1.25 -20.08
N VAL A 118 5.52 -0.11 -20.61
CA VAL A 118 4.63 0.86 -19.95
C VAL A 118 3.38 0.98 -20.80
N SER A 119 2.43 0.06 -20.58
CA SER A 119 1.21 -0.02 -21.38
C SER A 119 -0.04 -0.05 -20.50
N SER A 120 -1.18 0.34 -21.06
CA SER A 120 -2.46 0.24 -20.35
C SER A 120 -2.82 -1.21 -19.98
N GLN A 121 -2.30 -2.21 -20.70
CA GLN A 121 -2.54 -3.62 -20.40
C GLN A 121 -1.83 -4.09 -19.13
N THR A 122 -0.71 -3.47 -18.76
CA THR A 122 0.03 -3.85 -17.54
C THR A 122 -0.57 -3.24 -16.27
N ALA A 123 -1.29 -2.13 -16.40
CA ALA A 123 -1.96 -1.43 -15.30
C ALA A 123 -2.81 -2.36 -14.40
N PRO A 124 -3.80 -3.13 -14.91
CA PRO A 124 -4.64 -3.97 -14.04
C PRO A 124 -3.85 -5.05 -13.29
N TYR A 125 -2.82 -5.64 -13.90
CA TYR A 125 -1.99 -6.64 -13.22
C TYR A 125 -1.14 -6.04 -12.10
N LEU A 126 -0.55 -4.87 -12.34
CA LEU A 126 0.20 -4.14 -11.30
C LEU A 126 -0.71 -3.64 -10.19
N PHE A 127 -1.95 -3.23 -10.52
CA PHE A 127 -2.97 -2.88 -9.54
C PHE A 127 -3.27 -4.08 -8.61
N HIS A 128 -3.52 -5.27 -9.17
CA HIS A 128 -3.73 -6.49 -8.38
C HIS A 128 -2.51 -6.88 -7.57
N LEU A 129 -1.30 -6.77 -8.14
CA LEU A 129 -0.06 -7.01 -7.42
C LEU A 129 0.08 -6.08 -6.21
N GLY A 130 -0.24 -4.79 -6.36
CA GLY A 130 -0.23 -3.83 -5.25
C GLY A 130 -1.25 -4.19 -4.17
N HIS A 131 -2.49 -4.52 -4.57
CA HIS A 131 -3.58 -4.83 -3.63
C HIS A 131 -3.40 -6.15 -2.89
N ILE A 132 -2.87 -7.18 -3.54
CA ILE A 132 -2.57 -8.48 -2.92
C ILE A 132 -1.25 -8.41 -2.16
N GLY A 133 -0.25 -7.73 -2.73
CA GLY A 133 1.08 -7.59 -2.14
C GLY A 133 1.07 -6.82 -0.83
N THR A 134 0.25 -5.77 -0.72
CA THR A 134 0.17 -4.94 0.49
C THR A 134 -0.16 -5.74 1.77
N PRO A 135 -1.28 -6.48 1.87
CA PRO A 135 -1.59 -7.27 3.06
C PRO A 135 -0.58 -8.40 3.31
N CYS A 136 -0.03 -9.01 2.25
CA CYS A 136 1.02 -10.03 2.37
C CYS A 136 2.29 -9.45 3.01
N VAL A 137 2.74 -8.28 2.53
CA VAL A 137 3.89 -7.56 3.09
C VAL A 137 3.59 -7.18 4.54
N LEU A 138 2.44 -6.55 4.83
CA LEU A 138 2.06 -6.17 6.19
C LEU A 138 2.06 -7.37 7.15
N THR A 139 1.52 -8.51 6.74
CA THR A 139 1.53 -9.74 7.53
C THR A 139 2.95 -10.24 7.76
N TRP A 140 3.78 -10.24 6.71
CA TRP A 140 5.18 -10.63 6.80
C TRP A 140 5.99 -9.71 7.74
N LEU A 141 5.70 -8.41 7.76
CA LEU A 141 6.33 -7.44 8.68
C LEU A 141 6.09 -7.81 10.14
N LEU A 142 4.86 -8.22 10.48
CA LEU A 142 4.48 -8.60 11.85
C LEU A 142 5.22 -9.85 12.33
N LEU A 143 5.70 -10.69 11.42
CA LEU A 143 6.40 -11.93 11.72
C LEU A 143 7.92 -11.75 11.81
N GLN A 144 8.47 -10.57 11.49
CA GLN A 144 9.91 -10.36 11.48
C GLN A 144 10.49 -10.27 12.90
N ARG A 145 11.49 -11.10 13.17
CA ARG A 145 12.26 -11.02 14.42
C ARG A 145 13.27 -9.87 14.33
N THR A 146 13.24 -8.98 15.32
CA THR A 146 14.08 -7.79 15.33
C THR A 146 15.32 -8.01 16.20
N SER A 147 16.49 -7.54 15.75
CA SER A 147 17.76 -7.67 16.48
C SER A 147 18.61 -6.40 16.38
N PRO A 148 19.57 -6.19 17.30
CA PRO A 148 20.57 -5.13 17.17
C PRO A 148 21.39 -5.28 15.89
N LEU A 149 21.76 -4.14 15.28
CA LEU A 149 22.51 -4.09 14.02
C LEU A 149 23.97 -3.75 14.28
N ALA A 150 24.87 -4.68 13.97
CA ALA A 150 26.31 -4.43 13.96
C ALA A 150 26.71 -3.44 12.83
N TYR A 151 26.08 -3.56 11.65
CA TYR A 151 26.40 -2.78 10.46
C TYR A 151 25.14 -2.17 9.83
N PRO A 152 24.58 -1.08 10.42
CA PRO A 152 23.26 -0.57 10.05
C PRO A 152 23.14 -0.17 8.58
N ARG A 153 24.13 0.54 8.02
CA ARG A 153 24.12 0.98 6.61
C ARG A 153 24.14 -0.20 5.63
N ARG A 154 24.95 -1.23 5.92
CA ARG A 154 25.05 -2.41 5.07
C ARG A 154 23.79 -3.26 5.13
N SER A 155 23.21 -3.41 6.33
CA SER A 155 21.92 -4.08 6.51
C SER A 155 20.80 -3.36 5.76
N LEU A 156 20.70 -2.04 5.91
CA LEU A 156 19.73 -1.23 5.18
C LEU A 156 19.90 -1.35 3.66
N GLY A 157 21.13 -1.22 3.16
CA GLY A 157 21.42 -1.37 1.73
C GLY A 157 21.00 -2.73 1.19
N ARG A 158 21.27 -3.81 1.94
CA ARG A 158 20.80 -5.16 1.60
C ARG A 158 19.27 -5.26 1.60
N THR A 159 18.62 -4.67 2.58
CA THR A 159 17.16 -4.64 2.68
C THR A 159 16.53 -3.93 1.48
N ILE A 160 17.03 -2.75 1.11
CA ILE A 160 16.53 -1.98 -0.04
C ILE A 160 16.82 -2.73 -1.34
N ALA A 161 18.01 -3.33 -1.49
CA ALA A 161 18.35 -4.12 -2.66
C ALA A 161 17.43 -5.35 -2.80
N ALA A 162 17.17 -6.07 -1.71
CA ALA A 162 16.24 -7.20 -1.69
C ALA A 162 14.80 -6.77 -2.02
N ALA A 163 14.33 -5.67 -1.42
CA ALA A 163 13.01 -5.11 -1.71
C ALA A 163 12.88 -4.74 -3.19
N SER A 164 13.90 -4.09 -3.74
CA SER A 164 13.94 -3.66 -5.14
C SER A 164 14.00 -4.85 -6.10
N ALA A 165 14.78 -5.89 -5.78
CA ALA A 165 14.86 -7.10 -6.57
C ALA A 165 13.52 -7.86 -6.59
N ILE A 166 12.88 -8.02 -5.43
CA ILE A 166 11.59 -8.71 -5.33
C ILE A 166 10.49 -7.92 -6.05
N ALA A 167 10.42 -6.60 -5.83
CA ALA A 167 9.47 -5.74 -6.53
C ALA A 167 9.72 -5.77 -8.05
N GLY A 168 10.98 -5.64 -8.48
CA GLY A 168 11.36 -5.70 -9.89
C GLY A 168 10.97 -7.01 -10.56
N LEU A 169 11.19 -8.15 -9.89
CA LEU A 169 10.75 -9.46 -10.37
C LEU A 169 9.22 -9.55 -10.48
N GLY A 170 8.49 -9.05 -9.48
CA GLY A 170 7.02 -9.01 -9.51
C GLY A 170 6.49 -8.15 -10.66
N ILE A 171 7.05 -6.95 -10.85
CA ILE A 171 6.70 -6.02 -11.93
C ILE A 171 7.00 -6.65 -13.30
N ALA A 172 8.17 -7.27 -13.46
CA ALA A 172 8.54 -7.95 -14.70
C ALA A 172 7.60 -9.14 -14.99
N ALA A 173 7.25 -9.93 -13.98
CA ALA A 173 6.33 -11.04 -14.12
C ALA A 173 4.92 -10.58 -14.55
N MET A 174 4.39 -9.53 -13.92
CA MET A 174 3.09 -8.94 -14.30
C MET A 174 3.14 -8.34 -15.71
N THR A 175 4.26 -7.73 -16.07
CA THR A 175 4.47 -7.18 -17.41
C THR A 175 4.48 -8.28 -18.46
N ALA A 176 5.21 -9.37 -18.23
CA ALA A 176 5.22 -10.53 -19.10
C ALA A 176 3.82 -11.17 -19.22
N LEU A 177 3.09 -11.26 -18.10
CA LEU A 177 1.73 -11.81 -18.09
C LEU A 177 0.78 -11.00 -18.98
N ALA A 178 0.89 -9.66 -18.97
CA ALA A 178 0.09 -8.78 -19.81
C ALA A 178 0.34 -8.96 -21.33
N PHE A 179 1.52 -9.47 -21.72
CA PHE A 179 1.81 -9.80 -23.12
C PHE A 179 1.32 -11.19 -23.53
N ILE A 180 1.18 -12.10 -22.58
CA ILE A 180 0.80 -13.50 -22.83
C ILE A 180 -0.72 -13.67 -22.77
N LEU A 181 -1.39 -12.96 -21.85
CA LEU A 181 -2.83 -13.08 -21.67
C LEU A 181 -3.63 -12.29 -22.72
N PRO A 182 -4.88 -12.69 -22.99
CA PRO A 182 -5.79 -11.91 -23.80
C PRO A 182 -5.91 -10.47 -23.27
N PRO A 183 -6.02 -9.46 -24.16
CA PRO A 183 -6.09 -8.07 -23.75
C PRO A 183 -7.31 -7.83 -22.86
N LEU A 184 -7.07 -7.21 -21.71
CA LEU A 184 -8.12 -6.82 -20.77
C LEU A 184 -8.76 -5.49 -21.18
N ILE A 185 -8.06 -4.66 -21.95
CA ILE A 185 -8.55 -3.36 -22.42
C ILE A 185 -8.55 -3.35 -23.96
N VAL A 186 -9.69 -3.13 -24.59
CA VAL A 186 -9.84 -2.97 -26.05
C VAL A 186 -10.60 -1.67 -26.30
N ASP A 187 -10.08 -0.80 -27.17
CA ASP A 187 -10.65 0.52 -27.50
C ASP A 187 -10.98 1.40 -26.28
N GLY A 188 -10.16 1.30 -25.23
CA GLY A 188 -10.35 2.06 -23.98
C GLY A 188 -11.46 1.52 -23.07
N ARG A 189 -12.02 0.35 -23.37
CA ARG A 189 -13.01 -0.36 -22.54
C ARG A 189 -12.44 -1.68 -22.04
N PHE A 190 -12.87 -2.12 -20.86
CA PHE A 190 -12.55 -3.45 -20.38
C PHE A 190 -13.27 -4.50 -21.25
N THR A 191 -12.63 -5.63 -21.54
CA THR A 191 -13.22 -6.70 -22.36
C THR A 191 -14.36 -7.41 -21.62
N ASP A 192 -15.41 -7.82 -22.36
CA ASP A 192 -16.66 -8.40 -21.85
C ASP A 192 -16.50 -9.72 -21.06
N LEU A 193 -15.30 -10.33 -21.07
CA LEU A 193 -14.97 -11.50 -20.26
C LEU A 193 -15.10 -11.23 -18.74
N ASN A 194 -15.16 -9.96 -18.31
CA ASN A 194 -15.25 -9.56 -16.91
C ASN A 194 -16.63 -9.03 -16.46
N THR A 195 -17.64 -9.02 -17.34
CA THR A 195 -18.98 -8.46 -17.05
C THR A 195 -20.11 -9.49 -17.09
N VAL A 196 -19.80 -10.78 -17.19
CA VAL A 196 -20.81 -11.85 -17.11
C VAL A 196 -21.02 -12.25 -15.64
N PHE A 197 -21.60 -11.35 -14.84
CA PHE A 197 -22.33 -11.68 -13.61
C PHE A 197 -23.37 -10.59 -13.31
#